data_AF-A0A437QIZ4-F1
#
_entry.id   AF-A0A437QIZ4-F1
#
_cell.length_a   1.000
_cell.length_b   1.000
_cell.length_c   1.000
_cell.angle_alpha   90.00
_cell.angle_beta   90.00
_cell.angle_gamma   90.00
#
_symmetry.space_group_name_H-M   'P 1'
#
loop_
_entity.id
_entity.type
_entity.pdbx_description
1 polymer ?
#
loop_
_entity_poly.entity_id
_entity_poly.type
_entity_poly.pdbx_seq_one_letter_code
_entity_poly.pdbx_strand_id
1 'polypeptide(L)'
;MSWNPDKFQKEIGELLAAFNAEFLSGAAKHLSEPNGEQKQSLQVLSNLDVVQVQKRLDGIISQIELELRRQCQQCMTGNDYLEKDIRIITNNYFYTGCIRSKVIGEINSTISQLNNLVIHARVHLEILNRNSGLCGFLKGLFTGYTNPIDGVAHALGKGSIQMEVGSSTQGFNTTALLAGQSIDAVSQFLKVTVLETWNAFGAYLEDNANCKF
;
A
#
# COMPACT_ATOMS: atom_id res chain seq x y z
N MET A 1 -25.84 -7.34 -24.62
CA MET A 1 -25.87 -6.35 -23.52
C MET A 1 -25.14 -5.12 -24.02
N SER A 2 -25.78 -3.94 -23.97
CA SER A 2 -25.12 -2.69 -24.33
C SER A 2 -24.10 -2.30 -23.25
N TRP A 3 -22.98 -1.71 -23.66
CA TRP A 3 -21.99 -1.13 -22.75
C TRP A 3 -22.60 0.04 -21.97
N ASN A 4 -22.19 0.19 -20.70
CA ASN A 4 -22.70 1.24 -19.80
C ASN A 4 -21.50 1.94 -19.11
N PRO A 5 -21.26 3.24 -19.42
CA PRO A 5 -20.17 4.02 -18.83
C PRO A 5 -20.22 4.12 -17.30
N ASP A 6 -21.41 4.32 -16.72
CA ASP A 6 -21.58 4.46 -15.26
C ASP A 6 -21.22 3.15 -14.54
N LYS A 7 -21.62 2.03 -15.14
CA LYS A 7 -21.29 0.70 -14.63
C LYS A 7 -19.79 0.44 -14.72
N PHE A 8 -19.16 0.78 -15.85
CA PHE A 8 -17.72 0.68 -16.02
C PHE A 8 -16.95 1.51 -14.99
N GLN A 9 -17.33 2.78 -14.81
CA GLN A 9 -16.71 3.68 -13.84
C GLN A 9 -16.82 3.12 -12.42
N LYS A 10 -17.99 2.55 -12.05
CA LYS A 10 -18.19 1.93 -10.76
C LYS A 10 -17.31 0.70 -10.57
N GLU A 11 -17.32 -0.24 -11.51
CA GLU A 11 -16.58 -1.51 -11.40
C GLU A 11 -15.06 -1.29 -11.34
N ILE A 12 -14.50 -0.41 -12.19
CA ILE A 12 -13.09 -0.02 -12.11
C ILE A 12 -12.80 0.78 -10.83
N GLY A 13 -13.70 1.68 -10.43
CA GLY A 13 -13.56 2.47 -9.21
C GLY A 13 -13.46 1.60 -7.95
N GLU A 14 -14.29 0.55 -7.86
CA GLU A 14 -14.26 -0.43 -6.78
C GLU A 14 -12.93 -1.21 -6.76
N LEU A 15 -12.41 -1.61 -7.92
CA LEU A 15 -11.12 -2.30 -8.01
C LEU A 15 -9.94 -1.40 -7.63
N LEU A 16 -9.93 -0.14 -8.06
CA LEU A 16 -8.92 0.84 -7.66
C LEU A 16 -8.99 1.15 -6.16
N ALA A 17 -10.20 1.25 -5.60
CA ALA A 17 -10.39 1.41 -4.17
C ALA A 17 -9.89 0.19 -3.39
N ALA A 18 -10.15 -1.03 -3.88
CA ALA A 18 -9.63 -2.26 -3.30
C ALA A 18 -8.10 -2.30 -3.33
N PHE A 19 -7.47 -1.88 -4.43
CA PHE A 19 -6.01 -1.79 -4.55
C PHE A 19 -5.41 -0.89 -3.45
N ASN A 20 -5.96 0.32 -3.28
CA ASN A 20 -5.51 1.23 -2.23
C ASN A 20 -5.79 0.64 -0.83
N ALA A 21 -6.96 0.02 -0.65
CA ALA A 21 -7.34 -0.59 0.61
C ALA A 21 -6.40 -1.73 1.03
N GLU A 22 -5.81 -2.50 0.11
CA GLU A 22 -4.87 -3.58 0.47
C GLU A 22 -3.65 -3.05 1.23
N PHE A 23 -3.08 -1.93 0.81
CA PHE A 23 -1.99 -1.26 1.55
C PHE A 23 -2.43 -0.76 2.92
N LEU A 24 -3.69 -0.34 3.03
CA LEU A 24 -4.29 0.22 4.23
C LEU A 24 -4.84 -0.85 5.20
N SER A 25 -5.09 -2.06 4.72
CA SER A 25 -5.82 -3.14 5.41
C SER A 25 -5.09 -3.78 6.59
N GLY A 26 -3.84 -3.41 6.84
CA GLY A 26 -3.10 -3.76 8.06
C GLY A 26 -2.52 -2.56 8.83
N ALA A 27 -2.30 -1.42 8.17
CA ALA A 27 -1.51 -0.30 8.72
C ALA A 27 -2.34 0.96 9.04
N ALA A 28 -3.43 1.22 8.31
CA ALA A 28 -4.04 2.56 8.25
C ALA A 28 -4.74 3.01 9.53
N LYS A 29 -5.43 2.10 10.22
CA LYS A 29 -6.05 2.40 11.53
C LYS A 29 -5.01 2.73 12.60
N HIS A 30 -3.79 2.26 12.43
CA HIS A 30 -2.71 2.36 13.41
C HIS A 30 -1.75 3.51 13.15
N LEU A 31 -1.71 4.02 11.91
CA LEU A 31 -0.98 5.22 11.51
C LEU A 31 -1.72 6.53 11.85
N SER A 32 -3.04 6.47 12.07
CA SER A 32 -3.90 7.65 12.26
C SER A 32 -4.20 8.00 13.73
N GLU A 33 -3.85 7.15 14.70
CA GLU A 33 -4.04 7.39 16.14
C GLU A 33 -2.69 7.42 16.89
N PRO A 34 -1.98 8.57 16.93
CA PRO A 34 -0.67 8.67 17.55
C PRO A 34 -0.67 8.52 19.09
N ASN A 35 -1.82 8.66 19.75
CA ASN A 35 -1.93 8.71 21.23
C ASN A 35 -2.73 7.57 21.87
N GLY A 36 -3.41 6.72 21.09
CA GLY A 36 -4.33 5.71 21.64
C GLY A 36 -3.66 4.41 22.06
N GLU A 37 -2.89 3.78 21.15
CA GLU A 37 -2.33 2.45 21.38
C GLU A 37 -1.04 2.25 20.55
N GLN A 38 -0.08 3.19 20.65
CA GLN A 38 1.14 3.19 19.82
C GLN A 38 1.88 1.84 19.80
N LYS A 39 1.90 1.13 20.93
CA LYS A 39 2.47 -0.23 21.05
C LYS A 39 1.71 -1.28 20.24
N GLN A 40 0.37 -1.22 20.25
CA GLN A 40 -0.49 -2.13 19.47
C GLN A 40 -0.37 -1.84 17.97
N SER A 41 -0.32 -0.56 17.61
CA SER A 41 -0.04 -0.11 16.24
C SER A 41 1.28 -0.65 15.70
N LEU A 42 2.36 -0.53 16.49
CA LEU A 42 3.66 -1.10 16.14
C LEU A 42 3.63 -2.62 16.08
N GLN A 43 2.86 -3.27 16.95
CA GLN A 43 2.72 -4.72 16.97
C GLN A 43 1.98 -5.24 15.73
N VAL A 44 0.94 -4.56 15.28
CA VAL A 44 0.25 -4.90 14.02
C VAL A 44 1.18 -4.66 12.82
N LEU A 45 1.85 -3.51 12.76
CA LEU A 45 2.81 -3.20 11.68
C LEU A 45 3.97 -4.20 11.64
N SER A 46 4.51 -4.61 12.79
CA SER A 46 5.61 -5.58 12.89
C SER A 46 5.26 -6.97 12.35
N ASN A 47 3.97 -7.31 12.29
CA ASN A 47 3.44 -8.60 11.88
C ASN A 47 2.76 -8.54 10.50
N LEU A 48 2.88 -7.43 9.79
CA LEU A 48 2.33 -7.29 8.45
C LEU A 48 2.93 -8.35 7.51
N ASP A 49 2.08 -9.18 6.91
CA ASP A 49 2.49 -10.13 5.88
C ASP A 49 2.60 -9.41 4.53
N VAL A 50 3.78 -8.83 4.30
CA VAL A 50 4.08 -8.08 3.06
C VAL A 50 3.98 -8.98 1.82
N VAL A 51 4.27 -10.28 1.94
CA VAL A 51 4.16 -11.23 0.82
C VAL A 51 2.69 -11.44 0.46
N GLN A 52 1.81 -11.55 1.45
CA GLN A 52 0.37 -11.64 1.21
C GLN A 52 -0.19 -10.35 0.60
N VAL A 53 0.25 -9.18 1.08
CA VAL A 53 -0.11 -7.88 0.48
C VAL A 53 0.28 -7.85 -0.99
N GLN A 54 1.52 -8.19 -1.34
CA GLN A 54 1.99 -8.23 -2.73
C GLN A 54 1.14 -9.16 -3.61
N LYS A 55 0.83 -10.38 -3.13
CA LYS A 55 -0.01 -11.33 -3.85
C LYS A 55 -1.43 -10.79 -4.12
N ARG A 56 -2.02 -10.10 -3.15
CA ARG A 56 -3.36 -9.52 -3.30
C ARG A 56 -3.35 -8.35 -4.29
N LEU A 57 -2.34 -7.49 -4.24
CA LEU A 57 -2.15 -6.40 -5.21
C LEU A 57 -2.02 -6.94 -6.64
N ASP A 58 -1.18 -7.96 -6.85
CA ASP A 58 -1.04 -8.64 -8.15
C ASP A 58 -2.39 -9.23 -8.64
N GLY A 59 -3.18 -9.79 -7.72
CA GLY A 59 -4.52 -10.31 -8.00
C GLY A 59 -5.49 -9.22 -8.44
N ILE A 60 -5.49 -8.06 -7.78
CA ILE A 60 -6.36 -6.92 -8.13
C ILE A 60 -5.97 -6.34 -9.48
N ILE A 61 -4.68 -6.22 -9.79
CA ILE A 61 -4.22 -5.76 -11.12
C ILE A 61 -4.72 -6.70 -12.21
N SER A 62 -4.65 -8.01 -11.98
CA SER A 62 -5.16 -9.00 -12.92
C SER A 62 -6.67 -8.85 -13.14
N GLN A 63 -7.42 -8.51 -12.08
CA GLN A 63 -8.87 -8.22 -12.19
C GLN A 63 -9.15 -6.93 -12.97
N ILE A 64 -8.36 -5.88 -12.77
CA ILE A 64 -8.45 -4.63 -13.55
C ILE A 64 -8.24 -4.91 -15.05
N GLU A 65 -7.21 -5.67 -15.41
CA GLU A 65 -6.94 -6.03 -16.80
C GLU A 65 -8.08 -6.86 -17.42
N LEU A 66 -8.61 -7.83 -16.67
CA LEU A 66 -9.75 -8.64 -17.10
C LEU A 66 -10.99 -7.78 -17.34
N GLU A 67 -11.25 -6.85 -16.44
CA GLU A 67 -12.41 -5.97 -16.49
C GLU A 67 -12.31 -4.98 -17.67
N LEU A 68 -11.15 -4.37 -17.90
CA LEU A 68 -10.91 -3.53 -19.07
C LEU A 68 -11.14 -4.30 -20.38
N ARG A 69 -10.61 -5.53 -20.46
CA ARG A 69 -10.80 -6.42 -21.61
C ARG A 69 -12.28 -6.76 -21.83
N ARG A 70 -13.02 -7.08 -20.75
CA ARG A 70 -14.46 -7.37 -20.82
C ARG A 70 -15.25 -6.16 -21.33
N GLN A 71 -14.90 -4.97 -20.86
CA GLN A 71 -15.60 -3.73 -21.19
C GLN A 71 -15.32 -3.29 -22.63
N CYS A 72 -14.09 -3.45 -23.10
CA CYS A 72 -13.73 -3.30 -24.52
C CYS A 72 -14.59 -4.19 -25.42
N GLN A 73 -14.68 -5.49 -25.09
CA GLN A 73 -15.49 -6.44 -25.86
C GLN A 73 -16.97 -6.06 -25.87
N GLN A 74 -17.54 -5.72 -24.71
CA GLN A 74 -18.94 -5.29 -24.60
C GLN A 74 -19.23 -4.00 -25.39
N CYS A 75 -18.33 -3.03 -25.33
CA CYS A 75 -18.43 -1.79 -26.08
C CYS A 75 -18.45 -2.04 -27.58
N MET A 76 -17.50 -2.82 -28.10
CA MET A 76 -17.42 -3.10 -29.53
C MET A 76 -18.56 -3.99 -30.03
N THR A 77 -18.97 -5.01 -29.26
CA THR A 77 -20.16 -5.81 -29.61
C THR A 77 -21.43 -4.96 -29.64
N GLY A 78 -21.56 -3.99 -28.75
CA GLY A 78 -22.68 -3.05 -28.74
C GLY A 78 -22.72 -2.08 -29.93
N ASN A 79 -21.61 -1.94 -30.65
CA ASN A 79 -21.46 -1.11 -31.85
C ASN A 79 -21.28 -1.96 -33.13
N ASP A 80 -21.74 -3.22 -33.11
CA ASP A 80 -21.79 -4.12 -34.28
C ASP A 80 -20.44 -4.41 -34.97
N TYR A 81 -19.32 -4.32 -34.22
CA TYR A 81 -18.02 -4.76 -34.74
C TYR A 81 -17.98 -6.27 -34.97
N LEU A 82 -17.25 -6.69 -36.01
CA LEU A 82 -17.04 -8.11 -36.29
C LEU A 82 -16.20 -8.76 -35.18
N GLU A 83 -16.53 -9.99 -34.81
CA GLU A 83 -15.83 -10.74 -33.74
C GLU A 83 -14.30 -10.81 -33.96
N LYS A 84 -13.88 -10.94 -35.22
CA LYS A 84 -12.46 -10.92 -35.60
C LYS A 84 -11.78 -9.61 -35.20
N ASP A 85 -12.42 -8.47 -35.46
CA ASP A 85 -11.89 -7.14 -35.18
C ASP A 85 -11.87 -6.87 -33.67
N ILE A 86 -12.94 -7.29 -32.97
CA ILE A 86 -13.00 -7.27 -31.49
C ILE A 86 -11.79 -7.99 -30.91
N ARG A 87 -11.49 -9.20 -31.40
CA ARG A 87 -10.36 -9.99 -30.90
C ARG A 87 -9.01 -9.33 -31.16
N ILE A 88 -8.81 -8.78 -32.36
CA ILE A 88 -7.57 -8.10 -32.73
C ILE A 88 -7.37 -6.85 -31.87
N ILE A 89 -8.37 -5.97 -31.81
CA ILE A 89 -8.28 -4.69 -31.10
C ILE A 89 -8.12 -4.92 -29.60
N THR A 90 -8.91 -5.84 -29.02
CA THR A 90 -8.79 -6.21 -27.60
C THR A 90 -7.39 -6.72 -27.27
N ASN A 91 -6.78 -7.53 -28.14
CA ASN A 91 -5.41 -8.02 -27.92
C ASN A 91 -4.34 -6.94 -28.14
N ASN A 92 -4.61 -5.90 -28.92
CA ASN A 92 -3.64 -4.82 -29.13
C ASN A 92 -3.63 -3.84 -27.94
N TYR A 93 -4.80 -3.49 -27.42
CA TYR A 93 -4.93 -2.47 -26.35
C TYR A 93 -4.99 -3.08 -24.94
N PHE A 94 -5.57 -4.28 -24.81
CA PHE A 94 -5.80 -4.95 -23.53
C PHE A 94 -5.23 -6.38 -23.55
N TYR A 95 -3.93 -6.49 -23.89
CA TYR A 95 -3.17 -7.74 -23.76
C TYR A 95 -2.94 -8.09 -22.29
N THR A 96 -2.70 -9.37 -22.02
CA THR A 96 -2.37 -9.84 -20.67
C THR A 96 -1.10 -9.17 -20.16
N GLY A 97 -1.16 -8.48 -19.02
CA GLY A 97 -0.04 -7.74 -18.46
C GLY A 97 0.09 -6.29 -18.96
N CYS A 98 -0.87 -5.75 -19.71
CA CYS A 98 -0.82 -4.37 -20.23
C CYS A 98 -0.76 -3.29 -19.15
N ILE A 99 -1.39 -3.52 -17.99
CA ILE A 99 -1.32 -2.64 -16.82
C ILE A 99 -0.13 -3.06 -15.97
N ARG A 100 0.00 -4.37 -15.69
CA ARG A 100 1.04 -4.91 -14.81
C ARG A 100 2.45 -4.48 -15.23
N SER A 101 2.76 -4.58 -16.52
CA SER A 101 4.08 -4.21 -17.06
C SER A 101 4.47 -2.76 -16.79
N LYS A 102 3.48 -1.85 -16.69
CA LYS A 102 3.71 -0.43 -16.41
C LYS A 102 3.87 -0.17 -14.91
N VAL A 103 3.08 -0.84 -14.07
CA VAL A 103 3.00 -0.51 -12.62
C VAL A 103 3.89 -1.38 -11.72
N ILE A 104 4.41 -2.50 -12.20
CA ILE A 104 5.12 -3.48 -11.35
C ILE A 104 6.38 -2.92 -10.69
N GLY A 105 7.09 -2.01 -11.35
CA GLY A 105 8.27 -1.34 -10.79
C GLY A 105 7.92 -0.52 -9.53
N GLU A 106 6.90 0.31 -9.63
CA GLU A 106 6.41 1.15 -8.53
C GLU A 106 5.84 0.33 -7.38
N ILE A 107 5.15 -0.77 -7.68
CA ILE A 107 4.65 -1.71 -6.67
C ILE A 107 5.82 -2.34 -5.91
N ASN A 108 6.82 -2.87 -6.62
CA ASN A 108 7.98 -3.49 -5.98
C ASN A 108 8.76 -2.51 -5.11
N SER A 109 8.90 -1.25 -5.58
CA SER A 109 9.50 -0.16 -4.80
C SER A 109 8.70 0.11 -3.51
N THR A 110 7.38 0.23 -3.62
CA THR A 110 6.48 0.46 -2.47
C THR A 110 6.51 -0.72 -1.48
N ILE A 111 6.54 -1.94 -1.98
CA ILE A 111 6.67 -3.16 -1.16
C ILE A 111 8.02 -3.20 -0.42
N SER A 112 9.10 -2.71 -1.04
CA SER A 112 10.39 -2.54 -0.36
C SER A 112 10.29 -1.54 0.80
N GLN A 113 9.62 -0.39 0.59
CA GLN A 113 9.38 0.60 1.66
C GLN A 113 8.53 0.02 2.80
N LEU A 114 7.52 -0.79 2.49
CA LEU A 114 6.73 -1.50 3.48
C LEU A 114 7.57 -2.48 4.30
N ASN A 115 8.45 -3.26 3.67
CA ASN A 115 9.37 -4.14 4.39
C ASN A 115 10.27 -3.34 5.35
N ASN A 116 10.80 -2.20 4.92
CA ASN A 116 11.57 -1.32 5.79
C ASN A 116 10.73 -0.83 6.98
N LEU A 117 9.46 -0.44 6.74
CA LEU A 117 8.56 -0.01 7.81
C LEU A 117 8.33 -1.12 8.83
N VAL A 118 8.12 -2.37 8.38
CA VAL A 118 7.96 -3.54 9.26
C VAL A 118 9.21 -3.75 10.13
N ILE A 119 10.41 -3.63 9.55
CA ILE A 119 11.68 -3.77 10.27
C ILE A 119 11.81 -2.67 11.34
N HIS A 120 11.58 -1.41 10.97
CA HIS A 120 11.66 -0.29 11.91
C HIS A 120 10.59 -0.36 13.01
N ALA A 121 9.39 -0.83 12.70
CA ALA A 121 8.34 -1.08 13.68
C ALA A 121 8.76 -2.15 14.71
N ARG A 122 9.38 -3.26 14.25
CA ARG A 122 9.94 -4.30 15.14
C ARG A 122 11.02 -3.75 16.08
N VAL A 123 11.99 -3.05 15.52
CA VAL A 123 13.09 -2.44 16.31
C VAL A 123 12.54 -1.47 17.34
N HIS A 124 11.59 -0.62 16.95
CA HIS A 124 10.98 0.33 17.86
C HIS A 124 10.17 -0.36 18.97
N LEU A 125 9.40 -1.40 18.63
CA LEU A 125 8.65 -2.19 19.59
C LEU A 125 9.57 -2.90 20.59
N GLU A 126 10.71 -3.44 20.15
CA GLU A 126 11.72 -4.04 21.03
C GLU A 126 12.32 -3.03 22.00
N ILE A 127 12.68 -1.84 21.51
CA ILE A 127 13.21 -0.75 22.34
C ILE A 127 12.17 -0.30 23.36
N LEU A 128 10.90 -0.16 22.97
CA LEU A 128 9.82 0.14 23.90
C LEU A 128 9.67 -0.97 24.94
N ASN A 129 9.66 -2.25 24.55
CA ASN A 129 9.53 -3.38 25.48
C ASN A 129 10.70 -3.48 26.47
N ARG A 130 11.94 -3.19 26.05
CA ARG A 130 13.11 -3.15 26.94
C ARG A 130 13.03 -2.02 27.96
N ASN A 131 12.37 -0.91 27.60
CA ASN A 131 12.31 0.30 28.39
C ASN A 131 10.96 0.50 29.13
N SER A 132 9.93 -0.32 28.88
CA SER A 132 8.63 -0.29 29.55
C SER A 132 8.33 -1.61 30.29
N GLY A 133 8.57 -1.62 31.62
CA GLY A 133 8.19 -2.72 32.54
C GLY A 133 9.36 -3.49 33.18
N LEU A 134 9.05 -4.23 34.27
CA LEU A 134 9.81 -5.07 35.24
C LEU A 134 11.36 -5.09 35.22
N CYS A 135 12.01 -5.08 34.06
CA CYS A 135 13.46 -4.96 33.92
C CYS A 135 13.98 -3.59 34.42
N GLY A 136 13.23 -2.51 34.20
CA GLY A 136 13.51 -1.20 34.81
C GLY A 136 13.31 -1.17 36.34
N PHE A 137 12.38 -1.98 36.84
CA PHE A 137 12.10 -2.15 38.28
C PHE A 137 13.15 -3.04 38.97
N LEU A 138 13.55 -4.16 38.37
CA LEU A 138 14.56 -5.09 38.87
C LEU A 138 15.96 -4.47 38.86
N LYS A 139 16.32 -3.67 37.85
CA LYS A 139 17.57 -2.89 37.86
C LYS A 139 17.60 -1.87 39.00
N GLY A 140 16.45 -1.30 39.37
CA GLY A 140 16.30 -0.44 40.53
C GLY A 140 16.37 -1.19 41.87
N LEU A 141 15.89 -2.44 41.90
CA LEU A 141 15.86 -3.27 43.11
C LEU A 141 17.24 -3.88 43.47
N PHE A 142 18.04 -4.28 42.47
CA PHE A 142 19.35 -4.93 42.69
C PHE A 142 20.51 -3.94 42.92
N THR A 143 20.28 -2.63 42.77
CA THR A 143 21.34 -1.60 42.92
C THR A 143 21.33 -0.87 44.26
N GLY A 144 20.45 -1.23 45.21
CA GLY A 144 20.61 -0.88 46.62
C GLY A 144 20.48 0.62 46.97
N TYR A 145 19.73 1.40 46.20
CA TYR A 145 19.46 2.80 46.52
C TYR A 145 18.13 2.94 47.28
N THR A 146 18.18 3.54 48.47
CA THR A 146 17.01 3.84 49.33
C THR A 146 16.06 4.87 48.74
N ASN A 147 16.46 5.54 47.65
CA ASN A 147 15.61 6.42 46.85
C ASN A 147 15.63 5.96 45.37
N PRO A 148 14.54 5.37 44.84
CA PRO A 148 14.52 4.75 43.52
C PRO A 148 14.69 5.75 42.36
N ILE A 149 14.48 7.05 42.60
CA ILE A 149 14.67 8.10 41.59
C ILE A 149 16.16 8.52 41.47
N ASP A 150 16.90 8.51 42.59
CA ASP A 150 18.33 8.84 42.63
C ASP A 150 19.22 7.70 42.12
N GLY A 151 18.89 6.44 42.44
CA GLY A 151 19.61 5.28 41.93
C GLY A 151 19.53 5.11 40.42
N VAL A 152 18.37 5.46 39.83
CA VAL A 152 18.13 5.42 38.37
C VAL A 152 18.79 6.60 37.64
N ALA A 153 19.01 7.73 38.32
CA ALA A 153 19.67 8.90 37.73
C ALA A 153 21.19 8.74 37.61
N HIS A 154 21.83 8.01 38.55
CA HIS A 154 23.28 7.86 38.60
C HIS A 154 23.81 6.54 38.01
N ALA A 155 23.05 5.44 38.05
CA ALA A 155 23.52 4.14 37.53
C ALA A 155 23.24 3.91 36.03
N LEU A 156 22.35 4.70 35.42
CA LEU A 156 21.94 4.53 34.01
C LEU A 156 21.87 5.87 33.31
N GLY A 157 22.65 6.00 32.23
CA GLY A 157 22.62 7.14 31.33
C GLY A 157 21.21 7.44 30.82
N LYS A 158 20.50 8.33 31.52
CA LYS A 158 19.23 8.91 31.05
C LYS A 158 19.38 9.49 29.64
N GLY A 159 20.56 10.02 29.30
CA GLY A 159 20.91 10.42 27.93
C GLY A 159 20.92 9.26 26.92
N SER A 160 21.50 8.10 27.23
CA SER A 160 21.63 7.00 26.25
C SER A 160 20.30 6.33 25.93
N ILE A 161 19.44 6.14 26.93
CA ILE A 161 18.11 5.55 26.72
C ILE A 161 17.18 6.53 25.99
N GLN A 162 17.22 7.82 26.36
CA GLN A 162 16.46 8.85 25.64
C GLN A 162 16.96 9.02 24.19
N MET A 163 18.27 8.92 23.95
CA MET A 163 18.84 8.92 22.60
C MET A 163 18.44 7.67 21.79
N GLU A 164 18.42 6.48 22.40
CA GLU A 164 18.02 5.23 21.74
C GLU A 164 16.52 5.25 21.34
N VAL A 165 15.65 5.63 22.28
CA VAL A 165 14.21 5.79 22.01
C VAL A 165 13.97 6.89 20.98
N GLY A 166 14.65 8.03 21.10
CA GLY A 166 14.53 9.16 20.16
C GLY A 166 14.94 8.81 18.74
N SER A 167 16.12 8.18 18.58
CA SER A 167 16.63 7.72 17.27
C SER A 167 15.70 6.69 16.62
N SER A 168 15.21 5.73 17.41
CA SER A 168 14.27 4.72 16.93
C SER A 168 12.93 5.31 16.48
N THR A 169 12.39 6.26 17.25
CA THR A 169 11.15 6.98 16.91
C THR A 169 11.32 7.76 15.61
N GLN A 170 12.44 8.47 15.45
CA GLN A 170 12.75 9.23 14.25
C GLN A 170 12.88 8.33 13.02
N GLY A 171 13.57 7.18 13.15
CA GLY A 171 13.69 6.19 12.08
C GLY A 171 12.33 5.65 11.65
N PHE A 172 11.50 5.22 12.62
CA PHE A 172 10.15 4.74 12.34
C PHE A 172 9.29 5.79 11.63
N ASN A 173 9.23 7.02 12.14
CA ASN A 173 8.44 8.10 11.55
C ASN A 173 8.88 8.43 10.11
N THR A 174 10.19 8.42 9.85
CA THR A 174 10.74 8.68 8.51
C THR A 174 10.30 7.60 7.52
N THR A 175 10.43 6.32 7.90
CA THR A 175 10.03 5.21 7.04
C THR A 175 8.51 5.13 6.86
N ALA A 176 7.73 5.46 7.89
CA ALA A 176 6.27 5.51 7.80
C ALA A 176 5.80 6.58 6.80
N LEU A 177 6.42 7.77 6.83
CA LEU A 177 6.13 8.84 5.87
C LEU A 177 6.46 8.41 4.44
N LEU A 178 7.65 7.85 4.22
CA LEU A 178 8.06 7.38 2.89
C LEU A 178 7.14 6.28 2.36
N ALA A 179 6.79 5.29 3.18
CA ALA A 179 5.87 4.23 2.80
C ALA A 179 4.48 4.80 2.44
N GLY A 180 3.94 5.73 3.23
CA GLY A 180 2.67 6.40 2.93
C GLY A 180 2.70 7.15 1.59
N GLN A 181 3.75 7.95 1.35
CA GLN A 181 3.93 8.67 0.09
C GLN A 181 4.05 7.71 -1.11
N SER A 182 4.77 6.59 -0.95
CA SER A 182 4.89 5.58 -2.00
C SER A 182 3.54 4.90 -2.30
N ILE A 183 2.74 4.59 -1.27
CA ILE A 183 1.39 4.02 -1.43
C ILE A 183 0.47 4.97 -2.20
N ASP A 184 0.47 6.26 -1.82
CA ASP A 184 -0.33 7.27 -2.52
C ASP A 184 0.12 7.42 -3.98
N ALA A 185 1.44 7.48 -4.20
CA ALA A 185 2.01 7.61 -5.54
C ALA A 185 1.66 6.43 -6.46
N VAL A 186 1.85 5.18 -5.99
CA VAL A 186 1.54 3.99 -6.81
C VAL A 186 0.04 3.86 -7.07
N SER A 187 -0.81 4.27 -6.12
CA SER A 187 -2.26 4.27 -6.29
C SER A 187 -2.72 5.29 -7.35
N GLN A 188 -2.16 6.51 -7.33
CA GLN A 188 -2.43 7.50 -8.37
C GLN A 188 -1.87 7.06 -9.72
N PHE A 189 -0.67 6.49 -9.75
CA PHE A 189 -0.05 6.01 -10.98
C PHE A 189 -0.85 4.88 -11.63
N LEU A 190 -1.37 3.94 -10.84
CA LEU A 190 -2.27 2.90 -11.33
C LEU A 190 -3.54 3.50 -11.93
N LYS A 191 -4.18 4.45 -11.23
CA LYS A 191 -5.38 5.14 -11.72
C LYS A 191 -5.12 5.82 -13.07
N VAL A 192 -4.02 6.58 -13.19
CA VAL A 192 -3.63 7.24 -14.45
C VAL A 192 -3.38 6.21 -15.54
N THR A 193 -2.63 5.15 -15.24
CA THR A 193 -2.30 4.09 -16.20
C THR A 193 -3.55 3.41 -16.77
N VAL A 194 -4.55 3.13 -15.93
CA VAL A 194 -5.83 2.56 -16.33
C VAL A 194 -6.58 3.51 -17.27
N LEU A 195 -6.66 4.80 -16.90
CA LEU A 195 -7.34 5.81 -17.71
C LEU A 195 -6.66 6.04 -19.05
N GLU A 196 -5.33 6.17 -19.08
CA GLU A 196 -4.56 6.32 -20.32
C GLU A 196 -4.74 5.13 -21.26
N THR A 197 -4.76 3.91 -20.71
CA THR A 197 -4.93 2.69 -21.50
C THR A 197 -6.33 2.63 -22.10
N TRP A 198 -7.37 3.00 -21.32
CA TRP A 198 -8.74 3.11 -21.82
C TRP A 198 -8.89 4.23 -22.87
N ASN A 199 -8.32 5.40 -22.63
CA ASN A 199 -8.40 6.54 -23.54
C ASN A 199 -7.68 6.28 -24.87
N ALA A 200 -6.56 5.57 -24.85
CA ALA A 200 -5.87 5.16 -26.07
C ALA A 200 -6.75 4.25 -26.95
N PHE A 201 -7.53 3.37 -26.32
CA PHE A 201 -8.54 2.57 -27.02
C PHE A 201 -9.70 3.43 -27.53
N GLY A 202 -10.23 4.35 -26.71
CA GLY A 202 -11.31 5.27 -27.11
C GLY A 202 -10.92 6.11 -28.33
N ALA A 203 -9.75 6.73 -28.32
CA ALA A 203 -9.22 7.51 -29.44
C ALA A 203 -9.12 6.67 -30.73
N TYR A 204 -8.67 5.42 -30.62
CA TYR A 204 -8.64 4.52 -31.77
C TYR A 204 -10.03 4.27 -32.37
N LEU A 205 -11.06 4.12 -31.53
CA LEU A 205 -12.42 3.93 -32.02
C LEU A 205 -12.98 5.20 -32.66
N GLU A 206 -12.73 6.38 -32.08
CA GLU A 206 -13.14 7.66 -32.67
C GLU A 206 -12.53 7.86 -34.07
N ASP A 207 -11.24 7.55 -34.22
CA ASP A 207 -10.50 7.71 -35.48
C ASP A 207 -10.94 6.73 -36.58
N ASN A 208 -11.38 5.52 -36.21
CA ASN A 208 -11.63 4.45 -37.18
C ASN A 208 -13.12 4.17 -37.44
N ALA A 209 -14.06 4.76 -36.68
CA ALA A 209 -15.43 4.26 -36.68
C ALA A 209 -16.55 5.27 -36.92
N ASN A 210 -16.28 6.57 -37.14
CA ASN A 210 -17.35 7.60 -37.07
C ASN A 210 -18.22 7.48 -35.79
N CYS A 211 -17.75 6.77 -34.76
CA CYS A 211 -18.45 6.59 -33.50
C CYS A 211 -18.03 7.73 -32.59
N LYS A 212 -18.96 8.63 -32.28
CA LYS A 212 -18.78 9.61 -31.21
C LYS A 212 -19.03 8.89 -29.88
N PHE A 213 -18.00 8.77 -29.06
CA PHE A 213 -18.12 8.38 -27.66
C PHE A 213 -18.54 9.58 -26.79
#